data_AF-A0A7C6AK38-F1
#
_entry.id   AF-A0A7C6AK38-F1
#
_cell.length_a   1.000
_cell.length_b   1.000
_cell.length_c   1.000
_cell.angle_alpha   90.00
_cell.angle_beta   90.00
_cell.angle_gamma   90.00
#
_symmetry.space_group_name_H-M   'P 1'
#
loop_
_entity.id
_entity.type
_entity.pdbx_description
1 polymer ?
#
loop_
_entity_poly.entity_id
_entity_poly.type
_entity_poly.pdbx_seq_one_letter_code
_entity_poly.pdbx_strand_id
1 'polypeptide(L)'
;MVNEKLHSFPLTQPLPDDPAKPLYINTNDTINRNSTVAVTVFQGVTQPEKASLATMWVILGQPIASVAFPLWVKAAEVPPLLSAAPTAPLNDLAKALLNFLYPDKRGHMPQYLNVTRLRTYGGEGVLTKLLRVEKEIIERAERKLVDWEKTSPTSKEMADFENSLAVWLLDTLKASFPLS
;
A
#
# COMPACT_ATOMS: atom_id res chain seq x y z
N MET A 1 10.59 -13.63 -29.14
CA MET A 1 10.38 -13.51 -27.69
C MET A 1 9.18 -14.41 -27.38
N VAL A 2 9.45 -15.63 -26.90
CA VAL A 2 8.41 -16.64 -26.67
C VAL A 2 7.51 -16.16 -25.54
N ASN A 3 6.21 -16.37 -25.67
CA ASN A 3 5.20 -16.26 -24.62
C ASN A 3 5.67 -17.02 -23.37
N GLU A 4 6.45 -16.39 -22.50
CA GLU A 4 6.60 -16.84 -21.13
C GLU A 4 5.28 -16.50 -20.44
N LYS A 5 4.32 -17.41 -20.53
CA LYS A 5 3.16 -17.42 -19.64
C LYS A 5 3.70 -17.20 -18.24
N LEU A 6 3.26 -16.12 -17.59
CA LEU A 6 3.56 -15.86 -16.20
C LEU A 6 3.31 -17.14 -15.40
N HIS A 7 4.36 -17.64 -14.77
CA HIS A 7 4.23 -18.73 -13.81
C HIS A 7 3.18 -18.30 -12.79
N SER A 8 2.19 -19.14 -12.49
CA SER A 8 1.06 -18.77 -11.62
C SER A 8 1.50 -18.34 -10.21
N PHE A 9 2.72 -18.71 -9.81
CA PHE A 9 3.33 -18.35 -8.53
C PHE A 9 4.72 -17.75 -8.72
N PRO A 10 4.85 -16.55 -9.28
CA PRO A 10 6.15 -15.99 -9.70
C PRO A 10 7.07 -15.70 -8.51
N LEU A 11 6.51 -15.49 -7.32
CA LEU A 11 7.25 -15.19 -6.10
C LEU A 11 7.88 -16.43 -5.43
N THR A 12 7.48 -17.64 -5.85
CA THR A 12 7.97 -18.90 -5.28
C THR A 12 9.23 -19.42 -5.96
N GLN A 13 9.62 -18.83 -7.09
CA GLN A 13 10.83 -19.22 -7.79
C GLN A 13 12.07 -18.97 -6.92
N PRO A 14 13.08 -19.86 -6.93
CA PRO A 14 14.37 -19.60 -6.29
C PRO A 14 14.96 -18.28 -6.78
N LEU A 15 15.56 -17.51 -5.87
CA LEU A 15 16.31 -16.33 -6.29
C LEU A 15 17.63 -16.79 -6.93
N PRO A 16 18.11 -16.11 -7.98
CA PRO A 16 19.43 -16.38 -8.56
C PRO A 16 20.55 -16.18 -7.52
N ASP A 17 21.56 -17.05 -7.54
CA ASP A 17 22.73 -16.93 -6.68
C ASP A 17 23.61 -15.72 -7.04
N ASP A 18 23.60 -15.34 -8.33
CA ASP A 18 24.35 -14.21 -8.86
C ASP A 18 23.53 -12.91 -8.74
N PRO A 19 23.92 -11.96 -7.86
CA PRO A 19 23.20 -10.69 -7.71
C PRO A 19 23.25 -9.80 -8.96
N ALA A 20 24.17 -10.06 -9.90
CA ALA A 20 24.22 -9.35 -11.19
C ALA A 20 23.13 -9.83 -12.17
N LYS A 21 22.42 -10.92 -11.85
CA LYS A 21 21.33 -11.50 -12.67
C LYS A 21 20.03 -11.53 -11.87
N PRO A 22 19.45 -10.38 -11.51
CA PRO A 22 18.23 -10.35 -10.72
C PRO A 22 17.05 -10.96 -11.47
N LEU A 23 16.14 -11.57 -10.73
CA LEU A 23 14.90 -12.12 -11.26
C LEU A 23 13.92 -10.98 -11.54
N TYR A 24 13.41 -10.94 -12.77
CA TYR A 24 12.37 -10.02 -13.19
C TYR A 24 11.10 -10.75 -13.59
N ILE A 25 9.96 -10.11 -13.37
CA ILE A 25 8.66 -10.59 -13.87
C ILE A 25 7.93 -9.47 -14.59
N ASN A 26 7.32 -9.79 -15.73
CA ASN A 26 6.41 -8.86 -16.38
C ASN A 26 5.12 -8.73 -15.54
N THR A 27 4.68 -7.51 -15.26
CA THR A 27 3.50 -7.26 -14.43
C THR A 27 2.23 -7.01 -15.22
N ASN A 28 2.30 -6.94 -16.56
CA ASN A 28 1.15 -6.64 -17.40
C ASN A 28 0.01 -7.64 -17.22
N ASP A 29 0.27 -8.93 -17.05
CA ASP A 29 -0.81 -9.91 -16.88
C ASP A 29 -1.10 -10.23 -15.41
N THR A 30 -0.73 -9.33 -14.50
CA THR A 30 -1.03 -9.44 -13.07
C THR A 30 -2.13 -8.45 -12.65
N ILE A 31 -2.73 -8.67 -11.48
CA ILE A 31 -3.66 -7.70 -10.88
C ILE A 31 -2.93 -6.41 -10.51
N ASN A 32 -1.69 -6.52 -10.01
CA ASN A 32 -0.84 -5.38 -9.71
C ASN A 32 0.06 -5.05 -10.91
N ARG A 33 -0.49 -4.30 -11.86
CA ARG A 33 0.23 -3.85 -13.05
C ARG A 33 1.13 -2.67 -12.70
N ASN A 34 2.16 -2.45 -13.49
CA ASN A 34 2.98 -1.24 -13.39
C ASN A 34 2.18 0.08 -13.53
N SER A 35 1.00 0.03 -14.15
CA SER A 35 0.06 1.14 -14.29
C SER A 35 -0.97 1.26 -13.17
N THR A 36 -1.00 0.33 -12.20
CA THR A 36 -1.89 0.42 -11.05
C THR A 36 -1.48 1.64 -10.19
N VAL A 37 -2.43 2.54 -9.94
CA VAL A 37 -2.18 3.79 -9.21
C VAL A 37 -2.79 3.80 -7.80
N ALA A 38 -3.80 2.96 -7.56
CA ALA A 38 -4.45 2.80 -6.27
C ALA A 38 -5.31 1.53 -6.27
N VAL A 39 -5.71 1.09 -5.08
CA VAL A 39 -6.77 0.08 -4.86
C VAL A 39 -7.72 0.59 -3.79
N THR A 40 -9.02 0.36 -3.98
CA THR A 40 -10.04 0.75 -3.00
C THR A 40 -10.98 -0.42 -2.70
N VAL A 41 -11.30 -0.64 -1.43
CA VAL A 41 -12.30 -1.61 -0.95
C VAL A 41 -13.30 -0.90 -0.05
N PHE A 42 -14.59 -1.10 -0.30
CA PHE A 42 -15.66 -0.61 0.55
C PHE A 42 -16.17 -1.72 1.45
N GLN A 43 -15.95 -1.57 2.76
CA GLN A 43 -16.47 -2.45 3.78
C GLN A 43 -17.75 -1.84 4.36
N GLY A 44 -18.89 -2.42 3.96
CA GLY A 44 -20.20 -2.02 4.48
C GLY A 44 -20.44 -2.48 5.92
N VAL A 45 -21.49 -1.93 6.52
CA VAL A 45 -22.04 -2.34 7.82
C VAL A 45 -23.38 -3.03 7.63
N THR A 46 -23.76 -3.92 8.55
CA THR A 46 -25.04 -4.65 8.47
C THR A 46 -26.24 -3.80 8.89
N GLN A 47 -26.01 -2.83 9.77
CA GLN A 47 -27.03 -2.00 10.42
C GLN A 47 -27.09 -0.61 9.75
N PRO A 48 -28.21 -0.21 9.12
CA PRO A 48 -28.34 1.09 8.45
C PRO A 48 -28.06 2.29 9.36
N GLU A 49 -28.45 2.20 10.63
CA GLU A 49 -28.22 3.22 11.66
C GLU A 49 -26.72 3.43 11.97
N LYS A 50 -25.87 2.47 11.58
CA LYS A 50 -24.41 2.53 11.73
C LYS A 50 -23.69 2.87 10.43
N ALA A 51 -24.39 3.34 9.39
CA ALA A 51 -23.81 3.62 8.08
C ALA A 51 -22.55 4.51 8.12
N SER A 52 -22.40 5.37 9.13
CA SER A 52 -21.19 6.17 9.32
C SER A 52 -19.92 5.37 9.62
N LEU A 53 -20.03 4.10 10.00
CA LEU A 53 -18.90 3.21 10.29
C LEU A 53 -18.48 2.39 9.05
N ALA A 54 -19.18 2.52 7.92
CA ALA A 54 -18.72 1.95 6.66
C ALA A 54 -17.32 2.50 6.33
N THR A 55 -16.40 1.58 6.05
CA THR A 55 -14.97 1.90 5.91
C THR A 55 -14.57 1.80 4.43
N MET A 56 -13.96 2.85 3.91
CA MET A 56 -13.28 2.83 2.62
C MET A 56 -11.79 2.59 2.86
N TRP A 57 -11.32 1.39 2.55
CA TRP A 57 -9.90 1.06 2.56
C TRP A 57 -9.27 1.50 1.26
N VAL A 58 -8.23 2.34 1.33
CA VAL A 58 -7.48 2.81 0.17
C VAL A 58 -6.00 2.43 0.28
N ILE A 59 -5.47 1.80 -0.75
CA ILE A 59 -4.03 1.71 -0.99
C ILE A 59 -3.69 2.81 -1.99
N LEU A 60 -2.97 3.84 -1.53
CA LEU A 60 -2.52 4.93 -2.40
C LEU A 60 -1.17 4.56 -3.04
N GLY A 61 -1.17 4.21 -4.33
CA GLY A 61 -0.04 3.60 -5.04
C GLY A 61 -0.30 2.12 -5.40
N GLN A 62 0.72 1.44 -5.92
CA GLN A 62 0.60 -0.01 -6.17
C GLN A 62 0.60 -0.80 -4.85
N PRO A 63 -0.18 -1.90 -4.75
CA PRO A 63 -0.20 -2.78 -3.57
C PRO A 63 1.14 -3.37 -3.12
N ILE A 64 2.18 -3.35 -3.96
CA ILE A 64 3.53 -3.83 -3.61
C ILE A 64 4.45 -2.74 -3.05
N ALA A 65 3.95 -1.50 -2.98
CA ALA A 65 4.71 -0.32 -2.61
C ALA A 65 3.96 0.61 -1.64
N SER A 66 2.79 0.19 -1.13
CA SER A 66 1.95 0.97 -0.24
C SER A 66 1.12 0.02 0.63
N VAL A 67 0.33 0.58 1.54
CA VAL A 67 -0.51 -0.17 2.50
C VAL A 67 -1.94 0.35 2.47
N ALA A 68 -2.89 -0.49 2.89
CA ALA A 68 -4.28 -0.10 3.07
C ALA A 68 -4.40 0.93 4.20
N PHE A 69 -5.16 1.99 3.94
CA PHE A 69 -5.48 3.04 4.89
C PHE A 69 -7.00 3.19 5.00
N PRO A 70 -7.59 3.23 6.20
CA PRO A 70 -9.02 3.35 6.38
C PRO A 70 -9.45 4.83 6.30
N LEU A 71 -10.53 5.08 5.57
CA LEU A 71 -11.21 6.36 5.51
C LEU A 71 -12.69 6.17 5.78
N TRP A 72 -13.29 7.12 6.49
CA TRP A 72 -14.70 7.10 6.84
C TRP A 72 -15.38 8.38 6.37
N VAL A 73 -16.51 8.22 5.67
CA VAL A 73 -17.26 9.36 5.10
C VAL A 73 -17.66 10.39 6.15
N LYS A 74 -17.92 9.96 7.40
CA LYS A 74 -18.31 10.86 8.49
C LYS A 74 -17.19 11.80 8.93
N ALA A 75 -15.91 11.51 8.64
CA ALA A 75 -14.82 12.45 8.86
C ALA A 75 -15.02 13.76 8.10
N ALA A 76 -15.71 13.70 6.95
CA ALA A 76 -15.99 14.84 6.05
C ALA A 76 -14.75 15.54 5.46
N GLU A 77 -13.56 14.99 5.69
CA GLU A 77 -12.29 15.40 5.12
C GLU A 77 -11.42 14.18 4.86
N VAL A 78 -10.34 14.35 4.08
CA VAL A 78 -9.33 13.32 3.84
C VAL A 78 -8.00 13.84 4.37
N PRO A 79 -7.22 13.04 5.12
CA PRO A 79 -5.95 13.50 5.65
C PRO A 79 -5.04 14.11 4.57
N PRO A 80 -4.45 15.29 4.78
CA PRO A 80 -3.60 15.94 3.79
C PRO A 80 -2.43 15.07 3.32
N LEU A 81 -1.95 14.15 4.17
CA LEU A 81 -0.88 13.22 3.81
C LEU A 81 -1.27 12.22 2.70
N LEU A 82 -2.58 12.04 2.45
CA LEU A 82 -3.14 11.25 1.35
C LEU A 82 -3.66 12.10 0.18
N SER A 83 -3.97 13.38 0.39
CA SER A 83 -4.75 14.19 -0.57
C SER A 83 -4.14 15.53 -0.99
N ALA A 84 -3.03 15.97 -0.37
CA ALA A 84 -2.44 17.28 -0.64
C ALA A 84 -1.98 17.44 -2.10
N ALA A 85 -2.06 18.69 -2.60
CA ALA A 85 -1.50 19.13 -3.88
C ALA A 85 -0.25 20.01 -3.63
N PRO A 86 0.80 19.97 -4.48
CA PRO A 86 0.87 19.27 -5.76
C PRO A 86 1.12 17.76 -5.66
N THR A 87 1.56 17.25 -4.49
CA THR A 87 1.75 15.83 -4.23
C THR A 87 1.29 15.45 -2.82
N ALA A 88 0.88 14.19 -2.66
CA ALA A 88 0.53 13.59 -1.37
C ALA A 88 1.75 12.82 -0.82
N PRO A 89 2.26 13.13 0.39
CA PRO A 89 3.47 12.51 0.95
C PRO A 89 3.49 10.98 0.96
N LEU A 90 2.36 10.33 1.26
CA LEU A 90 2.28 8.87 1.23
C LEU A 90 2.40 8.30 -0.19
N ASN A 91 1.85 9.01 -1.19
CA ASN A 91 2.01 8.63 -2.59
C ASN A 91 3.45 8.83 -3.08
N ASP A 92 4.13 9.88 -2.61
CA ASP A 92 5.52 10.13 -2.97
C ASP A 92 6.45 9.02 -2.44
N LEU A 93 6.21 8.53 -1.22
CA LEU A 93 6.93 7.38 -0.68
C LEU A 93 6.64 6.11 -1.50
N ALA A 94 5.38 5.86 -1.86
CA ALA A 94 5.02 4.74 -2.72
C ALA A 94 5.72 4.81 -4.09
N LYS A 95 5.81 6.00 -4.70
CA LYS A 95 6.56 6.21 -5.95
C LYS A 95 8.07 5.97 -5.77
N ALA A 96 8.66 6.36 -4.65
CA ALA A 96 10.07 6.08 -4.36
C ALA A 96 10.32 4.57 -4.28
N LEU A 97 9.44 3.82 -3.60
CA LEU A 97 9.48 2.36 -3.57
C LEU A 97 9.32 1.75 -4.97
N LEU A 98 8.41 2.28 -5.79
CA LEU A 98 8.25 1.82 -7.17
C LEU A 98 9.48 2.10 -8.04
N ASN A 99 10.14 3.23 -7.88
CA ASN A 99 11.39 3.50 -8.58
C ASN A 99 12.51 2.53 -8.17
N PHE A 100 12.54 2.14 -6.90
CA PHE A 100 13.43 1.09 -6.42
C PHE A 100 13.07 -0.28 -7.03
N LEU A 101 11.80 -0.63 -7.11
CA LEU A 101 11.32 -1.93 -7.60
C LEU A 101 11.36 -2.09 -9.13
N TYR A 102 11.26 -0.99 -9.88
CA TYR A 102 11.32 -0.93 -11.35
C TYR A 102 12.52 -0.08 -11.80
N PRO A 103 13.76 -0.58 -11.67
CA PRO A 103 14.97 0.22 -11.87
C PRO A 103 15.27 0.56 -13.33
N ASP A 104 14.92 -0.31 -14.27
CA ASP A 104 15.24 -0.12 -15.69
C ASP A 104 14.06 0.52 -16.42
N LYS A 105 14.31 1.65 -17.08
CA LYS A 105 13.31 2.43 -17.81
C LYS A 105 13.41 2.28 -19.33
N ARG A 106 14.33 1.46 -19.84
CA ARG A 106 14.59 1.31 -21.27
C ARG A 106 13.56 0.37 -21.92
N GLY A 107 13.06 0.76 -23.09
CA GLY A 107 12.13 -0.07 -23.86
C GLY A 107 10.92 -0.51 -23.03
N HIS A 108 10.68 -1.83 -22.96
CA HIS A 108 9.57 -2.41 -22.19
C HIS A 108 9.89 -2.68 -20.71
N MET A 109 11.10 -2.37 -20.24
CA MET A 109 11.52 -2.63 -18.86
C MET A 109 10.69 -1.95 -17.76
N PRO A 110 10.01 -0.80 -17.97
CA PRO A 110 9.07 -0.27 -16.99
C PRO A 110 7.93 -1.21 -16.58
N GLN A 111 7.69 -2.29 -17.33
CA GLN A 111 6.68 -3.31 -17.05
C GLN A 111 7.23 -4.47 -16.22
N TYR A 112 8.54 -4.52 -16.00
CA TYR A 112 9.23 -5.63 -15.35
C TYR A 112 9.62 -5.28 -13.92
N LEU A 113 8.97 -5.95 -12.97
CA LEU A 113 9.25 -5.83 -11.54
C LEU A 113 10.51 -6.64 -11.19
N ASN A 114 11.43 -6.03 -10.44
CA ASN A 114 12.59 -6.73 -9.89
C ASN A 114 12.18 -7.53 -8.63
N VAL A 115 11.96 -8.83 -8.79
CA VAL A 115 11.53 -9.75 -7.71
C VAL A 115 12.64 -9.95 -6.69
N THR A 116 13.91 -9.94 -7.12
CA THR A 116 15.04 -10.00 -6.18
C THR A 116 14.96 -8.84 -5.20
N ARG A 117 14.85 -7.59 -5.67
CA ARG A 117 14.69 -6.40 -4.82
C ARG A 117 13.45 -6.47 -3.93
N LEU A 118 12.33 -6.91 -4.48
CA LEU A 118 11.08 -7.08 -3.72
C LEU A 118 11.27 -8.01 -2.51
N ARG A 119 12.04 -9.09 -2.68
CA ARG A 119 12.19 -10.16 -1.67
C ARG A 119 13.37 -9.97 -0.72
N THR A 120 14.38 -9.18 -1.08
CA THR A 120 15.62 -9.07 -0.29
C THR A 120 15.82 -7.72 0.37
N TYR A 121 14.96 -6.72 0.13
CA TYR A 121 15.09 -5.40 0.73
C TYR A 121 15.21 -5.48 2.27
N GLY A 122 16.29 -4.91 2.81
CA GLY A 122 16.57 -4.92 4.25
C GLY A 122 16.65 -6.32 4.88
N GLY A 123 16.95 -7.36 4.09
CA GLY A 123 17.07 -8.75 4.54
C GLY A 123 15.75 -9.52 4.69
N GLU A 124 14.59 -8.86 4.62
CA GLU A 124 13.27 -9.49 4.82
C GLU A 124 12.27 -9.25 3.67
N GLY A 125 12.56 -8.30 2.77
CA GLY A 125 11.73 -7.95 1.62
C GLY A 125 10.76 -6.80 1.87
N VAL A 126 10.40 -6.10 0.79
CA VAL A 126 9.49 -4.95 0.81
C VAL A 126 8.10 -5.38 1.25
N LEU A 127 7.56 -6.46 0.66
CA LEU A 127 6.19 -6.90 0.94
C LEU A 127 6.02 -7.32 2.40
N THR A 128 7.00 -8.03 2.98
CA THR A 128 6.99 -8.42 4.39
C THR A 128 6.92 -7.21 5.32
N LYS A 129 7.73 -6.17 5.03
CA LYS A 129 7.71 -4.91 5.79
C LYS A 129 6.36 -4.19 5.68
N LEU A 130 5.83 -4.05 4.46
CA LEU A 130 4.54 -3.41 4.22
C LEU A 130 3.40 -4.13 4.94
N LEU A 131 3.33 -5.46 4.85
CA LEU A 131 2.29 -6.25 5.51
C LEU A 131 2.33 -6.13 7.04
N ARG A 132 3.51 -5.95 7.64
CA ARG A 132 3.63 -5.69 9.08
C ARG A 132 2.99 -4.35 9.46
N VAL A 133 3.24 -3.31 8.67
CA VAL A 133 2.67 -1.96 8.88
C VAL A 133 1.17 -1.96 8.61
N GLU A 134 0.73 -2.62 7.53
CA GLU A 134 -0.70 -2.75 7.16
C GLU A 134 -1.50 -3.47 8.25
N LYS A 135 -0.95 -4.56 8.81
CA LYS A 135 -1.56 -5.26 9.93
C LYS A 135 -1.80 -4.33 11.12
N GLU A 136 -0.82 -3.49 11.46
CA GLU A 136 -0.98 -2.54 12.56
C GLU A 136 -2.01 -1.45 12.27
N ILE A 137 -2.13 -0.98 11.02
CA ILE A 137 -3.22 -0.09 10.61
C ILE A 137 -4.58 -0.76 10.83
N ILE A 138 -4.73 -1.99 10.32
CA ILE A 138 -5.99 -2.74 10.42
C ILE A 138 -6.38 -2.91 11.89
N GLU A 139 -5.45 -3.34 12.73
CA GLU A 139 -5.70 -3.51 14.17
C GLU A 139 -6.07 -2.19 14.88
N ARG A 140 -5.44 -1.07 14.50
CA ARG A 140 -5.78 0.27 15.05
C ARG A 140 -7.18 0.70 14.63
N ALA A 141 -7.54 0.46 13.37
CA ALA A 141 -8.86 0.78 12.83
C ALA A 141 -9.95 -0.07 13.47
N GLU A 142 -9.75 -1.38 13.58
CA GLU A 142 -10.68 -2.32 14.21
C GLU A 142 -10.95 -1.95 15.68
N ARG A 143 -9.90 -1.61 16.44
CA ARG A 143 -10.07 -1.12 17.82
C ARG A 143 -10.96 0.12 17.88
N LYS A 144 -10.75 1.09 16.98
CA LYS A 144 -11.61 2.29 16.93
C LYS A 144 -13.03 2.01 16.50
N LEU A 145 -13.24 1.10 15.55
CA LEU A 145 -14.58 0.67 15.16
C LEU A 145 -15.34 0.07 16.35
N VAL A 146 -14.70 -0.78 17.15
CA VAL A 146 -15.31 -1.36 18.36
C VAL A 146 -15.73 -0.28 19.38
N ASP A 147 -14.92 0.77 19.54
CA ASP A 147 -15.28 1.90 20.41
C ASP A 147 -16.46 2.69 19.83
N TRP A 148 -16.42 2.96 18.53
CA TRP A 148 -17.43 3.74 17.82
C TRP A 148 -18.78 3.04 17.65
N GLU A 149 -18.78 1.71 17.69
CA GLU A 149 -20.01 0.91 17.77
C GLU A 149 -20.77 1.13 19.08
N LYS A 150 -20.07 1.41 20.19
CA LYS A 150 -20.68 1.68 21.50
C LYS A 150 -21.08 3.14 21.65
N THR A 151 -20.28 4.03 21.08
CA THR A 151 -20.49 5.48 21.17
C THR A 151 -20.12 6.11 19.84
N SER A 152 -21.14 6.57 19.11
CA SER A 152 -20.91 7.16 17.79
C SER A 152 -19.99 8.38 17.88
N PRO A 153 -18.89 8.42 17.10
CA PRO A 153 -17.97 9.55 17.10
C PRO A 153 -18.59 10.76 16.42
N THR A 154 -18.09 11.93 16.76
CA THR A 154 -18.24 13.15 15.97
C THR A 154 -17.40 13.07 14.69
N SER A 155 -17.72 13.89 13.68
CA SER A 155 -16.89 14.01 12.47
C SER A 155 -15.46 14.40 12.79
N LYS A 156 -15.28 15.31 13.76
CA LYS A 156 -13.96 15.77 14.20
C LYS A 156 -13.13 14.65 14.81
N GLU A 157 -13.69 13.84 15.71
CA GLU A 157 -12.94 12.74 16.34
C GLU A 157 -12.47 11.69 15.32
N MET A 158 -13.30 11.44 14.30
CA MET A 158 -12.97 10.51 13.22
C MET A 158 -11.86 11.07 12.33
N ALA A 159 -11.98 12.34 11.94
CA ALA A 159 -10.95 13.04 11.17
C ALA A 159 -9.62 13.16 11.93
N ASP A 160 -9.67 13.50 13.23
CA ASP A 160 -8.48 13.57 14.09
C ASP A 160 -7.80 12.19 14.19
N PHE A 161 -8.58 11.10 14.27
CA PHE A 161 -8.03 9.75 14.24
C PHE A 161 -7.34 9.44 12.90
N GLU A 162 -8.01 9.66 11.78
CA GLU A 162 -7.42 9.46 10.44
C GLU A 162 -6.13 10.27 10.26
N ASN A 163 -6.13 11.55 10.63
CA ASN A 163 -4.94 12.41 10.57
C ASN A 163 -3.79 11.87 11.42
N SER A 164 -4.07 11.46 12.67
CA SER A 164 -3.05 10.89 13.56
C SER A 164 -2.47 9.58 13.03
N LEU A 165 -3.32 8.74 12.42
CA LEU A 165 -2.94 7.47 11.83
C LEU A 165 -2.09 7.68 10.57
N ALA A 166 -2.41 8.68 9.76
CA ALA A 166 -1.65 9.05 8.57
C ALA A 166 -0.24 9.56 8.92
N VAL A 167 -0.11 10.37 9.98
CA VAL A 167 1.19 10.83 10.49
C VAL A 167 2.03 9.64 10.94
N TRP A 168 1.47 8.78 11.79
CA TRP A 168 2.14 7.58 12.25
C TRP A 168 2.56 6.67 11.09
N LEU A 169 1.70 6.49 10.08
CA LEU A 169 2.01 5.69 8.91
C LEU A 169 3.20 6.26 8.14
N LEU A 170 3.18 7.56 7.86
CA LEU A 170 4.26 8.20 7.11
C LEU A 170 5.61 8.05 7.82
N ASP A 171 5.64 8.29 9.13
CA ASP A 171 6.86 8.16 9.94
C ASP A 171 7.36 6.71 9.96
N THR A 172 6.44 5.75 10.12
CA THR A 172 6.76 4.32 10.14
C THR A 172 7.31 3.85 8.79
N LEU A 173 6.70 4.29 7.69
CA LEU A 173 7.17 3.95 6.35
C LEU A 173 8.54 4.59 6.05
N LYS A 174 8.77 5.85 6.43
CA LYS A 174 10.09 6.50 6.28
C LYS A 174 11.17 5.78 7.06
N ALA A 175 10.88 5.34 8.29
CA ALA A 175 11.81 4.56 9.09
C ALA A 175 12.07 3.16 8.49
N SER A 176 11.04 2.53 7.92
CA SER A 176 11.13 1.20 7.31
C SER A 176 11.83 1.20 5.94
N PHE A 177 11.74 2.33 5.23
CA PHE A 177 12.24 2.52 3.87
C PHE A 177 13.03 3.82 3.76
N PRO A 178 14.28 3.88 4.25
CA PRO A 178 15.16 5.05 4.13
C PRO A 178 15.71 5.14 2.68
N LEU A 179 14.82 5.27 1.72
CA LEU A 179 15.13 5.47 0.31
C LEU A 179 15.47 6.96 0.10
N SER A 180 16.64 7.20 -0.50
CA SER A 180 17.13 8.51 -0.93
C SER A 180 16.39 9.03 -2.15
#